data_AF-G5R1F0-F1
#
_entry.id   AF-G5R1F0-F1
#
_cell.length_a   1.000
_cell.length_b   1.000
_cell.length_c   1.000
_cell.angle_alpha   90.00
_cell.angle_beta   90.00
_cell.angle_gamma   90.00
#
_symmetry.space_group_name_H-M   'P 1'
#
loop_
_entity.id
_entity.type
_entity.pdbx_description
1 polymer ?
#
loop_
_entity_poly.entity_id
_entity_poly.type
_entity_poly.pdbx_seq_one_letter_code
_entity_poly.pdbx_strand_id
1 'polypeptide(L)' 'RARIDARQLWRQIRLWHPWVIMLKAGWFEYRWRQTGEQQFIRLADETWRQLRMKG' A
#
# COMPACT_ATOMS: atom_id res chain seq x y z
N ARG A 1 -22.40 -23.46 4.32
CA ARG A 1 -21.69 -22.26 4.83
C ARG A 1 -20.23 -22.40 4.46
N ALA A 2 -19.72 -21.62 3.51
CA ALA A 2 -18.31 -21.71 3.12
C ALA A 2 -17.44 -21.34 4.32
N ARG A 3 -16.76 -22.32 4.92
CA ARG A 3 -15.77 -22.11 5.97
C ARG A 3 -14.50 -21.64 5.29
N ILE A 4 -14.39 -20.33 5.08
CA ILE A 4 -13.12 -19.74 4.66
C ILE A 4 -12.16 -19.95 5.84
N ASP A 5 -11.13 -20.76 5.63
CA ASP A 5 -10.08 -20.98 6.63
C ASP A 5 -9.40 -19.63 6.89
N ALA A 6 -9.46 -19.17 8.14
CA ALA A 6 -8.90 -17.88 8.54
C ALA A 6 -7.40 -17.78 8.21
N ARG A 7 -6.64 -18.89 8.27
CA ARG A 7 -5.21 -18.91 7.91
C ARG A 7 -5.01 -18.75 6.41
N GLN A 8 -5.87 -19.36 5.58
CA GLN A 8 -5.84 -19.12 4.13
C GLN A 8 -6.20 -17.67 3.81
N LEU A 9 -7.20 -17.10 4.47
CA LEU A 9 -7.58 -15.70 4.28
C LEU A 9 -6.43 -14.75 4.66
N TRP A 10 -5.78 -14.99 5.80
CA TRP A 10 -4.63 -14.19 6.22
C TRP A 10 -3.44 -14.31 5.26
N ARG A 11 -3.19 -15.51 4.71
CA ARG A 11 -2.16 -15.71 3.70
C ARG A 11 -2.48 -14.95 2.40
N GLN A 12 -3.74 -14.95 1.97
CA GLN A 12 -4.18 -14.13 0.84
C GLN A 12 -3.96 -12.65 1.13
N ILE A 13 -4.49 -12.14 2.25
CA ILE A 13 -4.31 -10.73 2.64
C ILE A 13 -2.83 -10.33 2.64
N ARG A 14 -1.93 -11.19 3.13
CA ARG A 14 -0.49 -10.91 3.12
C ARG A 14 0.11 -10.82 1.72
N LEU A 15 -0.38 -11.60 0.76
CA LEU A 15 0.04 -11.52 -0.66
C LEU A 15 -0.48 -10.26 -1.35
N TRP A 16 -1.67 -9.77 -0.97
CA TRP A 16 -2.27 -8.55 -1.53
C TRP A 16 -1.79 -7.27 -0.83
N HIS A 17 -1.28 -7.37 0.39
CA HIS A 17 -0.81 -6.23 1.18
C HIS A 17 0.24 -5.34 0.46
N PRO A 18 1.26 -5.89 -0.25
CA PRO A 18 2.18 -5.10 -1.07
C PRO A 18 1.47 -4.27 -2.16
N TRP A 19 0.46 -4.84 -2.82
CA TRP A 19 -0.30 -4.16 -3.87
C TRP A 19 -1.13 -3.00 -3.32
N VAL A 20 -1.72 -3.16 -2.13
CA VAL A 20 -2.45 -2.08 -1.44
C VAL A 20 -1.50 -0.94 -1.04
N ILE A 21 -0.29 -1.27 -0.56
CA ILE A 21 0.74 -0.27 -0.26
C ILE A 21 1.15 0.48 -1.54
N MET A 22 1.32 -0.23 -2.65
CA MET A 22 1.64 0.37 -3.94
C MET A 22 0.56 1.36 -4.41
N LEU A 23 -0.71 0.98 -4.27
CA LEU A 23 -1.85 1.87 -4.55
C LEU A 23 -1.86 3.11 -3.65
N LYS A 24 -1.55 2.95 -2.35
CA LYS A 24 -1.47 4.06 -1.41
C LYS A 24 -0.37 5.05 -1.78
N ALA A 25 0.80 4.55 -2.21
CA ALA A 25 1.90 5.39 -2.69
C ALA A 25 1.48 6.18 -3.94
N GLY A 26 0.87 5.52 -4.93
CA GLY A 26 0.37 6.18 -6.14
C GLY A 26 -0.74 7.21 -5.87
N TRP A 27 -1.60 6.96 -4.87
CA TRP A 27 -2.61 7.93 -4.44
C TRP A 27 -1.97 9.20 -3.87
N PHE A 28 -0.92 9.07 -3.06
CA PHE A 28 -0.18 10.22 -2.54
C PHE A 28 0.51 11.01 -3.65
N GLU A 29 1.12 10.35 -4.63
CA GLU A 29 1.71 11.01 -5.80
C GLU A 29 0.67 11.78 -6.62
N TYR A 30 -0.52 11.18 -6.80
CA TYR A 30 -1.62 11.84 -7.50
C TYR A 30 -2.14 13.06 -6.73
N ARG A 31 -2.33 12.94 -5.40
CA ARG A 31 -2.71 14.07 -4.55
C ARG A 31 -1.66 15.17 -4.52
N TRP A 32 -0.38 14.81 -4.54
CA TRP A 32 0.72 15.76 -4.66
C TRP A 32 0.64 16.53 -5.98
N ARG A 33 0.38 15.87 -7.13
CA ARG A 33 0.21 16.59 -8.41
C ARG A 33 -0.97 17.56 -8.40
N GLN A 34 -2.04 17.24 -7.68
CA GLN A 34 -3.21 18.12 -7.60
C GLN A 34 -3.02 19.31 -6.67
N THR A 35 -2.33 19.12 -5.54
CA THR A 35 -2.25 20.15 -4.48
C THR A 35 -0.90 20.84 -4.37
N GLY A 36 0.16 20.25 -4.92
CA GLY A 36 1.54 20.71 -4.75
C GLY A 36 2.09 20.55 -3.33
N GLU A 37 1.33 19.99 -2.39
CA GLU A 37 1.74 19.86 -0.99
C GLU A 37 2.87 18.83 -0.84
N GLN A 38 4.06 19.30 -0.45
CA GLN A 38 5.25 18.46 -0.28
C GLN A 38 5.11 17.35 0.77
N GLN A 39 4.10 17.44 1.64
CA GLN A 39 3.80 16.38 2.60
C GLN A 39 3.39 15.08 1.89
N PHE A 40 2.67 15.16 0.77
CA PHE A 40 2.22 13.97 0.04
C PHE A 40 3.36 13.26 -0.70
N ILE A 41 4.30 13.99 -1.32
CA ILE A 41 5.44 13.34 -1.97
C ILE A 41 6.35 12.66 -0.94
N ARG A 42 6.49 13.23 0.27
CA ARG A 42 7.21 12.60 1.38
C ARG A 42 6.53 11.32 1.85
N LEU A 43 5.19 11.34 1.98
CA LEU A 43 4.40 10.16 2.33
C LEU A 43 4.45 9.08 1.25
N ALA A 44 4.46 9.46 -0.04
CA ALA A 44 4.64 8.53 -1.14
C ALA A 44 6.00 7.82 -1.06
N ASP A 45 7.08 8.58 -0.86
CA ASP A 45 8.44 8.06 -0.76
C ASP A 45 8.62 7.12 0.45
N GLU A 46 8.09 7.47 1.62
CA GLU A 46 8.06 6.58 2.78
C GLU A 46 7.29 5.29 2.51
N THR A 47 6.15 5.39 1.81
CA THR A 47 5.32 4.23 1.47
C THR A 47 6.06 3.29 0.51
N TRP A 48 6.76 3.83 -0.49
CA TRP A 48 7.63 3.06 -1.39
C TRP A 48 8.80 2.41 -0.66
N ARG A 49 9.42 3.12 0.29
CA ARG A 49 10.50 2.59 1.12
C ARG A 49 10.02 1.44 2.00
N GLN A 50 8.83 1.55 2.57
CA GLN A 50 8.20 0.48 3.35
C GLN A 50 7.92 -0.76 2.50
N LEU A 51 7.49 -0.58 1.24
CA LEU A 51 7.30 -1.68 0.29
C LEU A 51 8.63 -2.39 0.00
N ARG A 52 9.69 -1.62 -0.28
CA ARG A 52 11.02 -2.16 -0.63
C ARG A 52 11.69 -2.89 0.54
N MET A 53 11.46 -2.45 1.77
CA MET A 53 12.00 -3.08 2.99
C MET A 53 11.24 -4.35 3.43
N LYS A 54 10.09 -4.64 2.84
CA LYS A 54 9.24 -5.82 3.17
C LYS A 54 9.30 -6.92 2.11
N GLY A 55 10.12 -6.77 1.07
CA GLY A 55 10.52 -7.83 0.14
C GLY A 55 11.70 -8.60 0.69
#